data_AF-A0A0W0R0Q6-F1
#
_entry.id   AF-A0A0W0R0Q6-F1
#
_cell.length_a   1.000
_cell.length_b   1.000
_cell.length_c   1.000
_cell.angle_alpha   90.00
_cell.angle_beta   90.00
_cell.angle_gamma   90.00
#
_symmetry.space_group_name_H-M   'P 1'
#
loop_
_entity.id
_entity.type
_entity.pdbx_description
1 polymer ?
#
loop_
_entity_poly.entity_id
_entity_poly.type
_entity_poly.pdbx_seq_one_letter_code
_entity_poly.pdbx_strand_id
1 'polypeptide(L)'
;MKFETWDRDTLIKEIQTEFEVLTQLPGELHYSNEKLLEKDIKDLQNIYFDLKRKTDKNFYPQYEKELDRAYEFNAPEYDADFISWSKHPTWEIDEAIALLLGKDPTKVTWDKLKEDSPDFPLARKFNQLRITVLRCISSGELVEPIIPAEFLVWAKEMNLDIPEALIRGVNSFKRPVINLKEPYEQLNKQYTEALELISEQDRLIANLKDAQQQSDTDKPLGEKERQSLYKLIAAMAYAGYKYNPNDKKSATPKEISEDITKILSDNLDTDTVRKWLKKACEAYPNQN
;
A
#
# COMPACT_ATOMS: atom_id res chain seq x y z
N MET A 1 31.72 36.57 8.40
CA MET A 1 32.78 36.52 9.43
C MET A 1 34.06 37.14 8.95
N LYS A 2 34.88 37.67 9.87
CA LYS A 2 36.25 38.10 9.53
C LYS A 2 37.20 36.91 9.33
N PHE A 3 37.07 35.83 10.10
CA PHE A 3 38.08 34.74 10.12
C PHE A 3 38.07 33.81 8.90
N GLU A 4 36.92 33.63 8.24
CA GLU A 4 36.85 32.91 6.95
C GLU A 4 37.58 33.67 5.82
N THR A 5 37.74 34.98 6.01
CA THR A 5 38.50 35.87 5.10
C THR A 5 39.91 36.18 5.62
N TRP A 6 40.31 35.62 6.76
CA TRP A 6 41.66 35.83 7.29
C TRP A 6 42.69 35.06 6.48
N ASP A 7 43.84 35.71 6.30
CA ASP A 7 45.01 35.02 5.77
C ASP A 7 45.52 33.97 6.75
N ARG A 8 46.37 33.09 6.22
CA ARG A 8 46.93 31.94 6.95
C ARG A 8 47.69 32.38 8.21
N ASP A 9 48.44 33.47 8.12
CA ASP A 9 49.32 33.94 9.20
C ASP A 9 48.49 34.53 10.35
N THR A 10 47.41 35.24 10.01
CA THR A 10 46.42 35.76 10.97
C THR A 10 45.71 34.62 11.70
N LEU A 11 45.29 33.57 10.97
CA LEU A 11 44.67 32.38 11.58
C LEU A 11 45.62 31.67 12.56
N ILE A 12 46.88 31.45 12.17
CA ILE A 12 47.86 30.78 13.05
C ILE A 12 48.09 31.60 14.33
N LYS A 13 48.22 32.92 14.23
CA LYS A 13 48.43 33.80 15.38
C LYS A 13 47.25 33.81 16.35
N GLU A 14 46.03 33.83 15.82
CA GLU A 14 44.82 33.80 16.64
C GLU A 14 44.59 32.42 17.28
N ILE A 15 44.86 31.33 16.55
CA ILE A 15 44.85 29.96 17.09
C ILE A 15 45.84 29.84 18.26
N GLN A 16 47.06 30.38 18.13
CA GLN A 16 48.06 30.40 19.20
C GLN A 16 47.58 31.17 20.42
N THR A 17 46.96 32.34 20.20
CA THR A 17 46.41 33.18 21.29
C THR A 17 45.30 32.45 22.04
N GLU A 18 44.40 31.75 21.34
CA GLU A 18 43.34 30.96 21.97
C GLU A 18 43.89 29.72 22.70
N PHE A 19 44.94 29.10 22.18
CA PHE A 19 45.64 28.01 22.88
C PHE A 19 46.30 28.49 24.17
N GLU A 20 46.90 29.68 24.20
CA GLU A 20 47.46 30.25 25.42
C GLU A 20 46.38 30.46 26.49
N VAL A 21 45.17 30.88 26.10
CA VAL A 21 44.01 30.97 27.00
C VAL A 21 43.58 29.59 27.52
N LEU A 22 43.64 28.54 26.68
CA LEU A 22 43.28 27.16 27.04
C LEU A 22 44.34 26.42 27.87
N THR A 23 45.62 26.79 27.80
CA THR A 23 46.71 26.14 28.55
C THR A 23 46.62 26.29 30.08
N GLN A 24 45.66 27.08 30.58
CA GLN A 24 45.29 27.12 31.99
C GLN A 24 44.37 25.95 32.43
N LEU A 25 43.91 25.11 31.49
CA LEU A 25 43.09 23.92 31.75
C LEU A 25 43.92 22.63 31.50
N PRO A 26 43.96 21.68 32.44
CA PRO A 26 44.80 20.49 32.31
C PRO A 26 44.23 19.50 31.30
N GLY A 27 45.04 19.14 30.28
CA GLY A 27 44.85 17.92 29.49
C GLY A 27 44.45 18.04 28.01
N GLU A 28 44.50 19.22 27.37
CA GLU A 28 44.12 19.34 25.95
C GLU A 28 45.31 19.32 24.97
N LEU A 29 45.07 18.78 23.76
CA LEU A 29 46.07 18.60 22.71
C LEU A 29 46.73 19.93 22.30
N HIS A 30 48.04 20.02 22.50
CA HIS A 30 48.86 21.06 21.91
C HIS A 30 49.17 20.72 20.45
N TYR A 31 48.76 21.56 19.51
CA TYR A 31 49.31 21.52 18.16
C TYR A 31 50.66 22.23 18.17
N SER A 32 51.74 21.49 17.91
CA SER A 32 53.07 22.10 17.73
C SER A 32 53.06 23.04 16.51
N ASN A 33 53.79 24.15 16.56
CA ASN A 33 53.84 25.15 15.49
C ASN A 33 54.16 24.57 14.11
N GLU A 34 55.03 23.56 14.04
CA GLU A 34 55.36 22.83 12.80
C GLU A 34 54.13 22.14 12.18
N LYS A 35 53.23 21.59 13.00
CA LYS A 35 52.01 20.92 12.54
C LYS A 35 50.91 21.88 12.09
N LEU A 36 50.93 23.14 12.53
CA LEU A 36 50.01 24.17 12.05
C LEU A 36 50.47 24.72 10.69
N LEU A 37 51.78 24.80 10.47
CA LEU A 37 52.39 25.23 9.21
C LEU A 37 52.25 24.22 8.06
N GLU A 38 51.90 22.97 8.35
CA GLU A 38 51.62 21.93 7.35
C GLU A 38 50.14 21.89 6.93
N LYS A 39 49.25 22.56 7.66
CA LYS A 39 47.80 22.50 7.46
C LYS A 39 47.28 23.53 6.47
N ASP A 40 46.30 23.12 5.68
CA ASP A 40 45.60 24.00 4.75
C ASP A 40 44.80 25.09 5.49
N ILE A 41 44.49 26.20 4.81
CA ILE A 41 43.71 27.32 5.38
C ILE A 41 42.37 26.82 5.92
N LYS A 42 41.72 25.89 5.21
CA LYS A 42 40.45 25.30 5.64
C LYS A 42 40.58 24.48 6.93
N ASP A 43 41.68 23.74 7.07
CA ASP A 43 41.98 22.99 8.29
C ASP A 43 42.28 23.92 9.47
N LEU A 44 42.98 25.04 9.22
CA LEU A 44 43.26 26.06 10.23
C LEU A 44 41.97 26.76 10.68
N GLN A 45 41.07 27.08 9.76
CA GLN A 45 39.74 27.62 10.08
C GLN A 45 38.93 26.65 10.96
N ASN A 46 38.93 25.35 10.63
CA ASN A 46 38.24 24.34 11.43
C ASN A 46 38.84 24.22 12.84
N ILE A 47 40.16 24.22 12.95
CA ILE A 47 40.85 24.18 14.25
C ILE A 47 40.52 25.43 15.08
N TYR A 48 40.57 26.62 14.47
CA TYR A 48 40.20 27.86 15.14
C TYR A 48 38.75 27.83 15.64
N PHE A 49 37.84 27.35 14.79
CA PHE A 49 36.42 27.21 15.11
C PHE A 49 36.19 26.27 16.31
N ASP A 50 36.84 25.10 16.30
CA ASP A 50 36.74 24.13 17.39
C ASP A 50 37.28 24.68 18.71
N LEU A 51 38.38 25.43 18.67
CA LEU A 51 38.94 26.07 19.86
C LEU A 51 38.03 27.17 20.38
N LYS A 52 37.54 28.04 19.50
CA LYS A 52 36.64 29.13 19.88
C LYS A 52 35.31 28.62 20.45
N ARG A 53 34.79 27.53 19.92
CA ARG A 53 33.61 26.84 20.47
C ARG A 53 33.84 26.36 21.91
N LYS A 54 35.07 25.95 22.25
CA LYS A 54 35.42 25.50 23.59
C LYS A 54 35.72 26.65 24.55
N THR A 55 36.39 27.72 24.09
CA THR A 55 36.76 28.87 24.92
C THR A 55 35.60 29.81 25.20
N ASP A 56 34.76 30.08 24.21
CA ASP A 56 33.66 31.04 24.33
C ASP A 56 32.29 30.38 24.06
N LYS A 57 31.49 30.29 25.13
CA LYS A 57 30.13 29.73 25.07
C LYS A 57 29.17 30.56 24.20
N ASN A 58 29.45 31.85 23.99
CA ASN A 58 28.62 32.75 23.20
C ASN A 58 29.08 32.86 21.74
N PHE A 59 30.28 32.35 21.41
CA PHE A 59 30.80 32.36 20.05
C PHE A 59 29.88 31.61 19.09
N TYR A 60 29.44 30.40 19.46
CA TYR A 60 28.60 29.58 18.59
C TYR A 60 27.21 30.21 18.32
N PRO A 61 26.44 30.69 19.33
CA PRO A 61 25.18 31.40 19.07
C PRO A 61 25.33 32.69 18.25
N GLN A 62 26.46 33.39 18.36
CA GLN A 62 26.72 34.59 17.57
C GLN A 62 27.11 34.24 16.13
N TYR A 63 27.97 33.23 15.96
CA TYR A 63 28.37 32.66 14.68
C TYR A 63 27.15 32.19 13.89
N GLU A 64 26.24 31.45 14.53
CA GLU A 64 24.98 31.01 13.90
C GLU A 64 24.11 32.19 13.45
N LYS A 65 23.95 33.22 14.28
CA LYS A 65 23.16 34.42 13.93
C LYS A 65 23.75 35.19 12.75
N GLU A 66 25.07 35.21 12.60
CA GLU A 66 25.74 35.87 11.49
C GLU A 66 25.64 35.05 10.20
N LEU A 67 25.80 33.73 10.28
CA LEU A 67 25.54 32.84 9.14
C LEU A 67 24.09 32.94 8.69
N ASP A 68 23.14 32.96 9.63
CA ASP A 68 21.73 33.17 9.33
C ASP A 68 21.52 34.49 8.58
N ARG A 69 22.25 35.57 8.89
CA ARG A 69 22.12 36.83 8.14
C ARG A 69 22.76 36.81 6.76
N ALA A 70 23.80 36.02 6.57
CA ALA A 70 24.61 36.01 5.35
C ALA A 70 24.09 35.05 4.28
N TYR A 71 23.23 34.09 4.65
CA TYR A 71 22.85 33.00 3.76
C TYR A 71 21.66 33.35 2.86
N GLU A 72 21.73 32.92 1.61
CA GLU A 72 20.79 33.29 0.54
C GLU A 72 19.35 32.89 0.86
N PHE A 73 19.13 31.72 1.50
CA PHE A 73 17.78 31.28 1.88
C PHE A 73 17.11 32.13 2.97
N ASN A 74 17.84 33.04 3.62
CA ASN A 74 17.27 34.02 4.54
C ASN A 74 16.90 35.34 3.88
N ALA A 75 17.12 35.50 2.57
CA ALA A 75 16.60 36.62 1.82
C ALA A 75 15.05 36.59 1.79
N PRO A 76 14.38 37.75 1.80
CA PRO A 76 12.92 37.84 1.75
C PRO A 76 12.28 37.16 0.54
N GLU A 77 13.05 36.94 -0.52
CA GLU A 77 12.61 36.24 -1.73
C GLU A 77 12.32 34.75 -1.49
N TYR A 78 12.84 34.18 -0.40
CA TYR A 78 12.62 32.78 -0.02
C TYR A 78 11.51 32.63 1.02
N ASP A 79 10.83 33.71 1.40
CA ASP A 79 9.72 33.66 2.34
C ASP A 79 8.46 33.11 1.66
N ALA A 80 7.72 32.28 2.39
CA ALA A 80 6.55 31.60 1.85
C ALA A 80 5.37 32.57 1.59
N ASP A 81 4.72 32.41 0.44
CA ASP A 81 3.36 32.96 0.24
C ASP A 81 2.33 32.06 0.95
N PHE A 82 2.12 32.32 2.23
CA PHE A 82 1.17 31.59 3.05
C PHE A 82 -0.26 31.61 2.49
N ILE A 83 -0.67 32.64 1.74
CA ILE A 83 -2.02 32.74 1.18
C ILE A 83 -2.21 31.71 0.07
N SER A 84 -1.22 31.58 -0.81
CA SER A 84 -1.26 30.60 -1.89
C SER A 84 -1.18 29.18 -1.34
N TRP A 85 -0.25 28.92 -0.42
CA TRP A 85 -0.06 27.61 0.18
C TRP A 85 -1.24 27.14 1.06
N SER A 86 -1.97 28.06 1.67
CA SER A 86 -3.19 27.73 2.43
C SER A 86 -4.36 27.28 1.56
N LYS A 87 -4.29 27.45 0.23
CA LYS A 87 -5.32 26.93 -0.71
C LYS A 87 -5.12 25.46 -1.03
N HIS A 88 -3.93 24.92 -0.76
CA HIS A 88 -3.62 23.51 -1.01
C HIS A 88 -4.38 22.63 -0.01
N PRO A 89 -5.05 21.56 -0.46
CA PRO A 89 -5.82 20.67 0.42
C PRO A 89 -4.93 19.82 1.32
N THR A 90 -3.73 19.48 0.85
CA THR A 90 -2.73 18.66 1.54
C THR A 90 -1.32 19.19 1.21
N TRP A 91 -0.37 18.93 2.10
CA TRP A 91 1.05 19.23 1.91
C TRP A 91 1.89 17.95 1.97
N GLU A 92 3.01 17.95 1.25
CA GLU A 92 4.06 16.96 1.47
C GLU A 92 4.85 17.26 2.74
N ILE A 93 5.61 16.29 3.23
CA ILE A 93 6.40 16.41 4.47
C ILE A 93 7.34 17.61 4.40
N ASP A 94 8.10 17.71 3.31
CA ASP A 94 9.10 18.76 3.15
C ASP A 94 8.43 20.14 2.95
N GLU A 95 7.25 20.20 2.31
CA GLU A 95 6.47 21.42 2.16
C GLU A 95 5.94 21.93 3.50
N ALA A 96 5.39 21.03 4.33
CA ALA A 96 4.86 21.39 5.64
C ALA A 96 5.97 21.94 6.57
N ILE A 97 7.18 21.36 6.51
CA ILE A 97 8.33 21.80 7.30
C ILE A 97 8.86 23.14 6.78
N ALA A 98 8.97 23.32 5.46
CA ALA A 98 9.38 24.59 4.87
C ALA A 98 8.43 25.73 5.28
N LEU A 99 7.11 25.49 5.18
CA LEU A 99 6.09 26.45 5.60
C LEU A 99 6.14 26.77 7.09
N LEU A 100 6.41 25.77 7.95
CA LEU A 100 6.58 25.98 9.38
C LEU A 100 7.79 26.88 9.69
N LEU A 101 8.87 26.72 8.93
CA LEU A 101 10.06 27.58 9.01
C LEU A 101 9.87 28.96 8.32
N GLY A 102 8.68 29.21 7.76
CA GLY A 102 8.34 30.43 7.04
C GLY A 102 8.97 30.56 5.66
N LYS A 103 9.45 29.46 5.08
CA LYS A 103 10.18 29.41 3.81
C LYS A 103 9.34 28.80 2.69
N ASP A 104 9.57 29.27 1.47
CA ASP A 104 8.90 28.82 0.26
C ASP A 104 9.34 27.39 -0.09
N PRO A 105 8.43 26.40 -0.05
CA PRO A 105 8.74 25.01 -0.38
C PRO A 105 9.30 24.79 -1.79
N THR A 106 8.99 25.67 -2.76
CA THR A 106 9.52 25.54 -4.13
C THR A 106 11.02 25.86 -4.21
N LYS A 107 11.49 26.70 -3.29
CA LYS A 107 12.86 27.20 -3.24
C LYS A 107 13.69 26.46 -2.21
N VAL A 108 13.10 26.13 -1.06
CA VAL A 108 13.76 25.48 0.07
C VAL A 108 13.25 24.05 0.21
N THR A 109 13.93 23.12 -0.44
CA THR A 109 13.70 21.67 -0.31
C THR A 109 14.88 21.00 0.40
N TRP A 110 14.63 19.84 1.01
CA TRP A 110 15.68 19.10 1.70
C TRP A 110 16.85 18.73 0.79
N ASP A 111 16.58 18.38 -0.47
CA ASP A 111 17.63 18.01 -1.42
C ASP A 111 18.60 19.16 -1.69
N LYS A 112 18.08 20.38 -1.91
CA LYS A 112 18.92 21.57 -2.08
C LYS A 112 19.71 21.91 -0.82
N LEU A 113 19.06 21.83 0.35
CA LEU A 113 19.72 22.11 1.63
C LEU A 113 20.84 21.11 1.95
N LYS A 114 20.65 19.84 1.59
CA LYS A 114 21.63 18.77 1.83
C LYS A 114 22.84 18.91 0.88
N GLU A 115 22.62 19.29 -0.37
CA GLU A 115 23.70 19.46 -1.36
C GLU A 115 24.53 20.71 -1.09
N ASP A 116 23.88 21.84 -0.82
CA ASP A 116 24.57 23.12 -0.74
C ASP A 116 25.28 23.34 0.61
N SER A 117 24.70 22.91 1.75
CA SER A 117 25.29 23.16 3.09
C SER A 117 24.67 22.29 4.21
N PRO A 118 25.14 21.05 4.43
CA PRO A 118 24.57 20.14 5.44
C PRO A 118 24.77 20.60 6.90
N ASP A 119 25.78 21.43 7.18
CA ASP A 119 26.11 21.89 8.53
C ASP A 119 25.33 23.14 8.97
N PHE A 120 24.52 23.72 8.08
CA PHE A 120 23.84 24.98 8.30
C PHE A 120 22.71 24.89 9.35
N PRO A 121 22.48 25.91 10.20
CA PRO A 121 21.45 25.88 11.24
C PRO A 121 20.03 25.61 10.70
N LEU A 122 19.64 26.21 9.58
CA LEU A 122 18.34 25.93 8.95
C LEU A 122 18.25 24.49 8.47
N ALA A 123 19.29 23.96 7.82
CA ALA A 123 19.32 22.57 7.36
C ALA A 123 19.24 21.58 8.53
N ARG A 124 19.92 21.87 9.64
CA ARG A 124 19.85 21.08 10.87
C ARG A 124 18.46 21.11 11.50
N LYS A 125 17.84 22.30 11.62
CA LYS A 125 16.46 22.46 12.11
C LYS A 125 15.48 21.73 11.20
N PHE A 126 15.62 21.86 9.88
CA PHE A 126 14.81 21.17 8.89
C PHE A 126 14.91 19.65 9.08
N ASN A 127 16.12 19.10 9.17
CA ASN A 127 16.33 17.67 9.36
C ASN A 127 15.76 17.17 10.69
N GLN A 128 15.94 17.92 11.78
CA GLN A 128 15.36 17.57 13.08
C GLN A 128 13.84 17.51 13.03
N LEU A 129 13.19 18.50 12.42
CA LEU A 129 11.74 18.51 12.23
C LEU A 129 11.29 17.36 11.34
N ARG A 130 12.01 17.10 10.25
CA ARG A 130 11.72 15.99 9.33
C ARG A 130 11.75 14.64 10.01
N ILE A 131 12.76 14.38 10.84
CA ILE A 131 12.85 13.14 11.63
C ILE A 131 11.66 13.03 12.60
N THR A 132 11.28 14.13 13.26
CA THR A 132 10.14 14.14 14.18
C THR A 132 8.83 13.86 13.46
N VAL A 133 8.57 14.53 12.33
CA VAL A 133 7.35 14.34 11.53
C VAL A 133 7.27 12.90 11.01
N LEU A 134 8.36 12.35 10.48
CA LEU A 134 8.39 10.95 10.02
C LEU A 134 8.07 9.95 11.15
N ARG A 135 8.53 10.24 12.37
CA ARG A 135 8.20 9.42 13.54
C ARG A 135 6.72 9.54 13.92
N CYS A 136 6.14 10.74 13.88
CA CYS A 136 4.71 10.96 14.12
C CYS A 136 3.83 10.28 13.05
N ILE A 137 4.27 10.24 11.79
CA ILE A 137 3.59 9.47 10.75
C ILE A 137 3.68 7.97 11.05
N SER A 138 4.86 7.50 11.46
CA SER A 138 5.07 6.09 11.81
C SER A 138 4.25 5.65 13.03
N SER A 139 3.99 6.55 13.98
CA SER A 139 3.11 6.30 15.14
C SER A 139 1.62 6.47 14.84
N GLY A 140 1.26 6.98 13.66
CA GLY A 140 -0.13 7.22 13.24
C GLY A 140 -0.75 8.51 13.77
N GLU A 141 0.04 9.41 14.36
CA GLU A 141 -0.41 10.74 14.83
C GLU A 141 -0.63 11.71 13.66
N LEU A 142 0.12 11.54 12.57
CA LEU A 142 -0.03 12.30 11.33
C LEU A 142 -0.25 11.33 10.16
N VAL A 143 -1.02 11.75 9.16
CA VAL A 143 -1.27 10.98 7.94
C VAL A 143 -0.55 11.63 6.76
N GLU A 144 -0.01 10.82 5.86
CA GLU A 144 0.54 11.29 4.59
C GLU A 144 -0.50 11.07 3.46
N PRO A 145 -0.76 12.08 2.60
CA PRO A 145 -0.23 13.45 2.62
C PRO A 145 -0.78 14.30 3.78
N ILE A 146 0.05 15.22 4.29
CA ILE A 146 -0.21 15.96 5.53
C ILE A 146 -1.38 16.93 5.34
N ILE A 147 -2.33 16.89 6.29
CA ILE A 147 -3.46 17.80 6.32
C ILE A 147 -3.06 19.09 7.04
N PRO A 148 -3.15 20.29 6.41
CA PRO A 148 -2.73 21.55 6.99
C PRO A 148 -3.32 21.84 8.38
N ALA A 149 -4.60 21.53 8.57
CA ALA A 149 -5.29 21.77 9.84
C ALA A 149 -4.75 20.87 10.97
N GLU A 150 -4.54 19.58 10.70
CA GLU A 150 -4.01 18.61 11.66
C GLU A 150 -2.55 18.93 12.00
N PHE A 151 -1.76 19.28 10.99
CA PHE A 151 -0.37 19.68 11.16
C PHE A 151 -0.21 20.91 12.06
N LEU A 152 -1.08 21.92 11.92
CA LEU A 152 -1.05 23.10 12.78
C LEU A 152 -1.44 22.79 14.24
N VAL A 153 -2.35 21.83 14.46
CA VAL A 153 -2.68 21.36 15.81
C VAL A 153 -1.48 20.67 16.43
N TRP A 154 -0.88 19.71 15.69
CA TRP A 154 0.33 19.01 16.11
C TRP A 154 1.48 19.98 16.41
N ALA A 155 1.74 20.95 15.53
CA ALA A 155 2.82 21.92 15.72
C ALA A 155 2.61 22.78 16.98
N LYS A 156 1.35 23.09 17.31
CA LYS A 156 0.98 23.83 18.52
C LYS A 156 1.18 22.97 19.78
N GLU A 157 0.83 21.69 19.72
CA GLU A 157 1.04 20.74 20.82
C GLU A 157 2.54 20.52 21.09
N MET A 158 3.36 20.52 20.04
CA MET A 158 4.82 20.42 20.12
C MET A 158 5.51 21.74 20.53
N ASN A 159 4.74 22.80 20.81
CA ASN A 159 5.23 24.13 21.17
C ASN A 159 6.25 24.69 20.16
N LEU A 160 6.00 24.47 18.86
CA LEU A 160 6.80 25.01 17.77
C LEU A 160 6.35 26.43 17.43
N ASP A 161 7.28 27.26 16.97
CA ASP A 161 6.98 28.61 16.50
C ASP A 161 6.29 28.53 15.14
N ILE A 162 4.98 28.80 15.12
CA ILE A 162 4.17 28.77 13.90
C ILE A 162 3.96 30.21 13.40
N PRO A 163 4.25 30.51 12.12
CA PRO A 163 3.93 31.79 11.53
C PRO A 163 2.44 32.11 11.62
N GLU A 164 2.07 33.22 12.26
CA GLU A 164 0.66 33.60 12.42
C GLU A 164 -0.07 33.77 11.08
N ALA A 165 0.66 34.19 10.04
CA ALA A 165 0.13 34.33 8.69
C ALA A 165 -0.35 32.99 8.12
N LEU A 166 0.36 31.89 8.43
CA LEU A 166 -0.03 30.54 8.04
C LEU A 166 -1.30 30.10 8.79
N ILE A 167 -1.36 30.35 10.10
CA ILE A 167 -2.55 30.06 10.92
C ILE A 167 -3.78 30.78 10.37
N ARG A 168 -3.65 32.07 10.05
CA ARG A 168 -4.74 32.87 9.47
C ARG A 168 -5.17 32.34 8.10
N GLY A 169 -4.21 31.99 7.25
CA GLY A 169 -4.48 31.43 5.93
C GLY A 169 -5.28 30.14 6.01
N VAL A 170 -4.78 29.14 6.74
CA VAL A 170 -5.43 27.83 6.86
C VAL A 170 -6.81 27.92 7.53
N ASN A 171 -6.96 28.77 8.57
CA ASN A 171 -8.27 28.96 9.21
C ASN A 171 -9.30 29.64 8.31
N SER A 172 -8.87 30.52 7.41
CA SER A 172 -9.76 31.18 6.45
C SER A 172 -10.28 30.21 5.39
N PHE A 173 -9.49 29.18 5.07
CA PHE A 173 -9.82 28.17 4.06
C PHE A 173 -10.23 26.83 4.68
N LYS A 174 -10.86 26.80 5.86
CA LYS A 174 -11.45 25.58 6.47
C LYS A 174 -12.38 24.87 5.48
N ARG A 175 -11.82 24.03 4.62
CA ARG A 175 -12.53 23.09 3.79
C ARG A 175 -12.77 21.85 4.65
N PRO A 176 -13.94 21.20 4.53
CA PRO A 176 -14.11 19.88 5.10
C PRO A 176 -13.03 19.01 4.47
N VAL A 177 -12.09 18.54 5.29
CA VAL A 177 -11.09 17.56 4.88
C VAL A 177 -11.88 16.31 4.55
N ILE A 178 -12.07 16.02 3.27
CA ILE A 178 -12.61 14.74 2.85
C ILE A 178 -11.47 13.75 3.10
N ASN A 179 -11.58 13.00 4.20
CA ASN A 179 -10.69 11.88 4.47
C ASN A 179 -10.93 10.84 3.37
N LEU A 180 -10.18 10.94 2.26
CA LEU A 180 -10.27 10.01 1.12
C LEU A 180 -9.61 8.66 1.42
N LYS A 181 -8.82 8.58 2.51
CA LYS A 181 -8.17 7.35 2.94
C LYS A 181 -9.19 6.32 3.43
N GLU A 182 -10.18 6.72 4.22
CA GLU A 182 -11.25 5.83 4.67
C GLU A 182 -12.05 5.21 3.51
N PRO A 183 -12.57 5.99 2.53
CA PRO A 183 -13.19 5.44 1.32
C PRO A 183 -12.26 4.55 0.52
N TYR A 184 -10.97 4.90 0.42
CA TYR A 184 -9.99 4.11 -0.32
C TYR A 184 -9.69 2.76 0.34
N GLU A 185 -9.49 2.74 1.66
CA GLU A 185 -9.29 1.52 2.44
C GLU A 185 -10.52 0.62 2.38
N GLN A 186 -11.71 1.21 2.50
CA GLN A 186 -12.97 0.48 2.38
C GLN A 186 -13.15 -0.10 0.97
N LEU A 187 -12.81 0.66 -0.08
CA LEU A 187 -12.84 0.21 -1.47
C LEU A 187 -11.83 -0.91 -1.73
N ASN A 188 -10.61 -0.80 -1.19
CA ASN A 188 -9.57 -1.80 -1.35
C ASN A 188 -9.93 -3.11 -0.62
N LYS A 189 -10.60 -3.01 0.53
CA LYS A 189 -11.17 -4.17 1.22
C LYS A 189 -12.22 -4.87 0.35
N GLN A 190 -13.17 -4.12 -0.22
CA GLN A 190 -14.19 -4.66 -1.13
C GLN A 190 -13.57 -5.31 -2.38
N TYR A 191 -12.52 -4.71 -2.94
CA TYR A 191 -11.80 -5.26 -4.09
C TYR A 191 -11.13 -6.60 -3.77
N THR A 192 -10.52 -6.70 -2.58
CA THR A 192 -9.86 -7.92 -2.12
C THR A 192 -10.87 -9.04 -1.89
N GLU A 193 -11.99 -8.74 -1.21
CA GLU A 193 -13.11 -9.67 -1.02
C GLU A 193 -13.68 -10.14 -2.38
N ALA A 194 -13.82 -9.23 -3.35
CA ALA A 194 -14.28 -9.59 -4.70
C ALA A 194 -13.29 -10.52 -5.43
N LEU A 195 -11.98 -10.30 -5.30
CA LEU A 195 -10.96 -11.20 -5.86
C LEU A 195 -11.01 -12.60 -5.25
N GLU A 196 -11.20 -12.71 -3.93
CA GLU A 196 -11.36 -13.98 -3.25
C GLU A 196 -12.61 -14.73 -3.75
N LEU A 197 -13.74 -14.04 -3.88
CA LEU A 197 -14.99 -14.59 -4.43
C LEU A 197 -14.84 -15.08 -5.88
N ILE A 198 -14.14 -14.32 -6.73
CA ILE A 198 -13.86 -14.74 -8.11
C ILE A 198 -13.03 -16.02 -8.11
N SER A 199 -11.99 -16.08 -7.27
CA SER A 199 -11.13 -17.27 -7.17
C SER A 199 -11.89 -18.51 -6.66
N GLU A 200 -12.85 -18.32 -5.76
CA GLU A 200 -13.71 -19.40 -5.27
C GLU A 200 -14.68 -19.88 -6.35
N GLN A 201 -15.26 -18.94 -7.11
CA GLN A 201 -16.14 -19.27 -8.24
C GLN A 201 -15.41 -20.08 -9.30
N ASP A 202 -14.16 -19.74 -9.63
CA ASP A 202 -13.34 -20.48 -10.60
C ASP A 202 -13.07 -21.92 -10.13
N ARG A 203 -12.83 -22.13 -8.82
CA ARG A 203 -12.68 -23.47 -8.24
C ARG A 203 -13.97 -24.28 -8.34
N LEU A 204 -15.12 -23.66 -8.06
CA LEU A 204 -16.42 -24.32 -8.19
C LEU A 204 -16.71 -24.68 -9.64
N ILE A 205 -16.40 -23.79 -10.59
CA ILE A 205 -16.55 -24.06 -12.03
C ILE A 205 -15.66 -25.24 -12.46
N ALA A 206 -14.41 -25.30 -11.98
CA ALA A 206 -13.51 -26.42 -12.26
C ALA A 206 -14.08 -27.74 -11.71
N ASN A 207 -14.50 -27.75 -10.44
CA ASN A 207 -15.09 -28.94 -9.82
C ASN A 207 -16.38 -29.39 -10.53
N LEU A 208 -17.23 -28.46 -10.96
CA LEU A 208 -18.45 -28.77 -11.71
C LEU A 208 -18.14 -29.33 -13.10
N LYS A 209 -17.13 -28.82 -13.78
CA LYS A 209 -16.67 -29.38 -15.06
C LYS A 209 -16.15 -30.80 -14.90
N ASP A 210 -15.36 -31.05 -13.86
CA ASP A 210 -14.83 -32.39 -13.57
C ASP A 210 -15.95 -33.37 -13.20
N ALA A 211 -16.93 -32.93 -12.41
CA ALA A 211 -18.11 -33.72 -12.08
C ALA A 211 -19.01 -34.01 -13.30
N GLN A 212 -19.16 -33.04 -14.22
CA GLN A 212 -19.89 -33.24 -15.47
C GLN A 212 -19.18 -34.25 -16.39
N GLN A 213 -17.85 -34.18 -16.50
CA GLN A 213 -17.07 -35.15 -17.28
C GLN A 213 -17.16 -36.58 -16.73
N GLN A 214 -17.30 -36.74 -15.40
CA GLN A 214 -17.57 -38.05 -14.78
C GLN A 214 -19.01 -38.55 -15.01
N SER A 215 -20.00 -37.66 -15.21
CA SER A 215 -21.37 -38.07 -15.56
C SER A 215 -21.55 -38.42 -17.05
N ASP A 216 -20.67 -37.91 -17.93
CA ASP A 216 -20.71 -38.19 -19.37
C ASP A 216 -20.20 -39.60 -19.75
N THR A 217 -19.67 -40.37 -18.79
CA THR A 217 -19.41 -41.82 -19.01
C THR A 217 -20.68 -42.67 -18.94
N ASP A 218 -21.78 -42.13 -18.40
CA ASP A 218 -23.13 -42.71 -18.52
C ASP A 218 -23.87 -42.10 -19.71
N LYS A 219 -23.27 -42.20 -20.90
CA LYS A 219 -23.94 -41.76 -22.14
C LYS A 219 -25.32 -42.42 -22.23
N PRO A 220 -26.41 -41.66 -22.41
CA PRO A 220 -27.71 -42.26 -22.66
C PRO A 220 -27.60 -43.15 -23.89
N LEU A 221 -28.00 -44.43 -23.76
CA LEU A 221 -28.00 -45.45 -24.82
C LEU A 221 -28.27 -44.80 -26.18
N GLY A 222 -27.32 -44.96 -27.10
CA GLY A 222 -27.40 -44.36 -28.43
C GLY A 222 -28.69 -44.79 -29.12
N GLU A 223 -29.21 -43.97 -30.05
CA GLU A 223 -30.50 -44.23 -30.69
C GLU A 223 -30.59 -45.64 -31.30
N LYS A 224 -29.50 -46.15 -31.87
CA LYS A 224 -29.41 -47.52 -32.40
C LYS A 224 -29.47 -48.61 -31.33
N GLU A 225 -28.83 -48.39 -30.19
CA GLU A 225 -28.82 -49.34 -29.06
C GLU A 225 -30.19 -49.40 -28.40
N ARG A 226 -30.83 -48.23 -28.21
CA ARG A 226 -32.21 -48.13 -27.71
C ARG A 226 -33.21 -48.83 -28.63
N GLN A 227 -33.07 -48.63 -29.94
CA GLN A 227 -33.89 -49.34 -30.93
C GLN A 227 -33.67 -50.85 -30.89
N SER A 228 -32.43 -51.30 -30.68
CA SER A 228 -32.10 -52.72 -30.56
C SER A 228 -32.69 -53.33 -29.29
N LEU A 229 -32.65 -52.60 -28.17
CA LEU A 229 -33.29 -52.99 -26.92
C LEU A 229 -34.81 -53.09 -27.07
N TYR A 230 -35.46 -52.12 -27.72
CA TYR A 230 -36.90 -52.18 -27.98
C TYR A 230 -37.30 -53.36 -28.87
N LYS A 231 -36.50 -53.71 -29.89
CA LYS A 231 -36.75 -54.92 -30.69
C LYS A 231 -36.72 -56.18 -29.84
N LEU A 232 -35.74 -56.31 -28.95
CA LEU A 232 -35.63 -57.46 -28.05
C LEU A 232 -36.83 -57.54 -27.10
N ILE A 233 -37.19 -56.42 -26.46
CA ILE A 233 -38.33 -56.33 -25.55
C ILE A 233 -39.64 -56.70 -26.26
N ALA A 234 -39.89 -56.13 -27.45
CA ALA A 234 -41.11 -56.42 -28.22
C ALA A 234 -41.17 -57.90 -28.65
N ALA A 235 -40.05 -58.46 -29.14
CA ALA A 235 -39.98 -59.86 -29.55
C ALA A 235 -40.27 -60.82 -28.38
N MET A 236 -39.66 -60.58 -27.21
CA MET A 236 -39.90 -61.39 -26.01
C MET A 236 -41.35 -61.24 -25.50
N ALA A 237 -41.91 -60.03 -25.55
CA ALA A 237 -43.28 -59.78 -25.12
C ALA A 237 -44.30 -60.50 -26.01
N TYR A 238 -44.15 -60.44 -27.34
CA TYR A 238 -45.05 -61.12 -28.29
C TYR A 238 -44.90 -62.64 -28.24
N ALA A 239 -43.67 -63.15 -28.31
CA ALA A 239 -43.42 -64.59 -28.43
C ALA A 239 -43.50 -65.33 -27.09
N GLY A 240 -42.94 -64.75 -26.02
CA GLY A 240 -42.85 -65.38 -24.71
C GLY A 240 -44.13 -65.20 -23.89
N TYR A 241 -44.59 -63.95 -23.76
CA TYR A 241 -45.70 -63.61 -22.88
C TYR A 241 -47.04 -63.41 -23.60
N LYS A 242 -47.06 -63.57 -24.94
CA LYS A 242 -48.26 -63.38 -25.78
C LYS A 242 -48.94 -62.03 -25.56
N TYR A 243 -48.15 -61.00 -25.28
CA TYR A 243 -48.65 -59.66 -25.02
C TYR A 243 -49.33 -59.07 -26.26
N ASN A 244 -50.53 -58.51 -26.10
CA ASN A 244 -51.20 -57.75 -27.14
C ASN A 244 -51.39 -56.29 -26.69
N PRO A 245 -50.79 -55.30 -27.38
CA PRO A 245 -50.88 -53.89 -26.99
C PRO A 245 -52.30 -53.30 -27.13
N ASN A 246 -53.18 -53.96 -27.88
CA ASN A 246 -54.57 -53.52 -28.09
C ASN A 246 -55.54 -53.99 -26.99
N ASP A 247 -55.08 -54.83 -26.06
CA ASP A 247 -55.93 -55.33 -24.98
C ASP A 247 -56.20 -54.22 -23.96
N LYS A 248 -57.48 -53.97 -23.68
CA LYS A 248 -57.89 -52.93 -22.70
C LYS A 248 -57.36 -53.19 -21.29
N LYS A 249 -57.08 -54.45 -20.94
CA LYS A 249 -56.48 -54.88 -19.67
C LYS A 249 -55.61 -56.11 -19.93
N SER A 250 -54.30 -55.96 -19.81
CA SER A 250 -53.34 -57.07 -19.90
C SER A 250 -52.72 -57.34 -18.52
N ALA A 251 -52.68 -58.62 -18.13
CA ALA A 251 -51.99 -59.08 -16.92
C ALA A 251 -50.46 -59.19 -17.12
N THR A 252 -50.02 -59.22 -18.38
CA THR A 252 -48.63 -59.47 -18.79
C THR A 252 -47.59 -58.54 -18.14
N PRO A 253 -47.82 -57.22 -17.97
CA PRO A 253 -46.84 -56.37 -17.27
C PRO A 253 -46.58 -56.80 -15.82
N LYS A 254 -47.60 -57.35 -15.15
CA LYS A 254 -47.47 -57.87 -13.78
C LYS A 254 -46.70 -59.20 -13.77
N GLU A 255 -47.03 -60.11 -14.68
CA GLU A 255 -46.33 -61.39 -14.83
C GLU A 255 -44.84 -61.19 -15.10
N ILE A 256 -44.48 -60.27 -16.01
CA ILE A 256 -43.08 -59.94 -16.31
C ILE A 256 -42.37 -59.34 -15.09
N SER A 257 -43.02 -58.46 -14.33
CA SER A 257 -42.47 -57.87 -13.10
C SER A 257 -42.20 -58.94 -12.02
N GLU A 258 -43.11 -59.91 -11.86
CA GLU A 258 -42.96 -61.03 -10.94
C GLU A 258 -41.83 -61.98 -11.39
N ASP A 259 -41.72 -62.27 -12.69
CA ASP A 259 -40.65 -63.11 -13.24
C ASP A 259 -39.26 -62.46 -13.10
N ILE A 260 -39.15 -61.16 -13.34
CA ILE A 260 -37.90 -60.40 -13.13
C ILE A 260 -37.49 -60.50 -11.66
N THR A 261 -38.43 -60.30 -10.74
CA THR A 261 -38.16 -60.41 -9.30
C THR A 261 -37.69 -61.81 -8.93
N LYS A 262 -38.31 -62.84 -9.51
CA LYS A 262 -37.97 -64.25 -9.26
C LYS A 262 -36.60 -64.64 -9.82
N ILE A 263 -36.22 -64.13 -11.00
CA ILE A 263 -35.02 -64.54 -11.72
C ILE A 263 -33.80 -63.69 -11.33
N LEU A 264 -33.97 -62.38 -11.24
CA LEU A 264 -32.87 -61.41 -11.04
C LEU A 264 -32.77 -60.90 -9.59
N SER A 265 -33.70 -61.30 -8.70
CA SER A 265 -33.79 -60.79 -7.32
C SER A 265 -33.91 -59.26 -7.23
N ASP A 266 -34.39 -58.64 -8.31
CA ASP A 266 -34.57 -57.19 -8.41
C ASP A 266 -36.05 -56.85 -8.62
N ASN A 267 -36.53 -55.83 -7.92
CA ASN A 267 -37.94 -55.46 -7.95
C ASN A 267 -38.17 -54.35 -8.97
N LEU A 268 -38.57 -54.73 -10.18
CA LEU A 268 -38.96 -53.78 -11.21
C LEU A 268 -40.45 -53.49 -11.12
N ASP A 269 -40.79 -52.23 -10.84
CA ASP A 269 -42.17 -51.77 -10.70
C ASP A 269 -43.02 -52.07 -11.97
N THR A 270 -44.25 -52.52 -11.75
CA THR A 270 -45.17 -52.95 -12.82
C THR A 270 -45.54 -51.80 -13.77
N ASP A 271 -45.61 -50.55 -13.29
CA ASP A 271 -45.88 -49.40 -14.15
C ASP A 271 -44.68 -49.06 -15.04
N THR A 272 -43.47 -49.28 -14.52
CA THR A 272 -42.23 -49.18 -15.30
C THR A 272 -42.20 -50.21 -16.43
N VAL A 273 -42.51 -51.48 -16.13
CA VAL A 273 -42.62 -52.54 -17.14
C VAL A 273 -43.67 -52.19 -18.20
N ARG A 274 -44.86 -51.75 -17.79
CA ARG A 274 -45.95 -51.36 -18.71
C ARG A 274 -45.52 -50.23 -19.65
N LYS A 275 -44.82 -49.22 -19.11
CA LYS A 275 -44.32 -48.07 -19.88
C LYS A 275 -43.33 -48.51 -20.97
N TRP A 276 -42.38 -49.38 -20.64
CA TRP A 276 -41.35 -49.81 -21.61
C TRP A 276 -41.90 -50.79 -22.63
N LEU A 277 -42.78 -51.71 -22.24
CA LEU A 277 -43.48 -52.61 -23.17
C LEU A 277 -44.30 -51.84 -24.19
N LYS A 278 -45.08 -50.85 -23.76
CA LYS A 278 -45.87 -50.01 -24.66
C LYS A 278 -44.99 -49.30 -25.69
N LYS A 279 -43.91 -48.65 -25.23
CA LYS A 279 -42.95 -47.97 -26.12
C LYS A 279 -42.30 -48.92 -27.13
N ALA A 280 -41.90 -50.12 -26.69
CA ALA A 280 -41.27 -51.11 -27.56
C ALA A 280 -42.24 -51.64 -28.62
N CYS A 281 -43.48 -51.97 -28.22
CA CYS A 281 -44.52 -52.47 -29.14
C CYS A 281 -45.07 -51.40 -30.08
N GLU A 282 -45.11 -50.13 -29.68
CA GLU A 282 -45.45 -49.00 -30.57
C GLU A 282 -44.40 -48.80 -31.66
N ALA A 283 -43.11 -48.93 -31.30
CA ALA A 283 -42.01 -48.82 -32.26
C ALA A 283 -41.93 -50.02 -33.22
N TYR A 284 -42.36 -51.20 -32.77
CA TYR A 284 -42.34 -52.45 -33.54
C TYR A 284 -43.69 -53.18 -33.40
N PRO A 285 -44.73 -52.73 -34.14
CA PRO A 285 -46.02 -53.40 -34.14
C PRO A 285 -45.90 -54.80 -34.74
N ASN A 286 -46.60 -55.77 -34.15
CA ASN A 286 -46.65 -57.14 -34.68
C ASN A 286 -47.30 -57.12 -36.08
N GLN A 287 -46.60 -57.61 -37.10
CA GLN A 287 -47.06 -57.60 -38.50
C GLN A 287 -47.87 -58.85 -38.89
N ASN A 288 -48.38 -59.59 -37.90
CA ASN A 288 -49.21 -60.78 -38.10
C ASN A 288 -50.69 -60.47 -37.91
#